data_AF-A0A915ITC0-F1
#
_entry.id   AF-A0A915ITC0-F1
#
_cell.length_a   1.000
_cell.length_b   1.000
_cell.length_c   1.000
_cell.angle_alpha   90.00
_cell.angle_beta   90.00
_cell.angle_gamma   90.00
#
_symmetry.space_group_name_H-M   'P 1'
#
loop_
_entity.id
_entity.type
_entity.pdbx_description
1 polymer ?
#
loop_
_entity_poly.entity_id
_entity_poly.type
_entity_poly.pdbx_seq_one_letter_code
_entity_poly.pdbx_strand_id
1 'polypeptide(L)'
;MDDLRSVEQYFAQFVAPMYNFNAIQSLLRLLMLSHKAHSSMLKSVLCLMKHQLNPHPEQGMMWRPSLCLLTPPLNMMIPPFVPALNSQLVLQPGSHAIVASQPGNKVLFWLKLTNVSNPENQVIFPLRYDGDSNEIQVFIANPGLFAQQQQTNNLQFVLINNVNNILKRQITAYQAVNECCMWPAIRDLSKNLELPSN
;
A
#
# COMPACT_ATOMS: atom_id res chain seq x y z
N MET A 1 -5.47 11.24 22.37
CA MET A 1 -4.54 12.39 22.37
C MET A 1 -3.32 12.09 21.48
N ASP A 2 -2.65 10.94 21.66
CA ASP A 2 -1.45 10.61 20.86
C ASP A 2 -1.70 10.35 19.37
N ASP A 3 -2.86 9.77 19.01
CA ASP A 3 -3.20 9.51 17.61
C ASP A 3 -3.39 10.80 16.81
N LEU A 4 -4.10 11.79 17.36
CA LEU A 4 -4.30 13.08 16.71
C LEU A 4 -2.95 13.79 16.49
N ARG A 5 -2.09 13.82 17.51
CA ARG A 5 -0.74 14.38 17.41
C ARG A 5 0.09 13.67 16.33
N SER A 6 -0.05 12.35 16.21
CA SER A 6 0.63 11.57 15.17
C SER A 6 0.15 11.97 13.76
N VAL A 7 -1.16 12.19 13.59
CA VAL A 7 -1.72 12.67 12.32
C VAL A 7 -1.22 14.08 11.99
N GLU A 8 -1.19 14.98 12.95
CA GLU A 8 -0.68 16.35 12.78
C GLU A 8 0.80 16.36 12.38
N GLN A 9 1.63 15.55 13.06
CA GLN A 9 3.04 15.40 12.72
C GLN A 9 3.23 14.79 11.32
N TYR A 10 2.46 13.75 10.99
CA TYR A 10 2.48 13.14 9.67
C TYR A 10 2.12 14.15 8.58
N PHE A 11 1.08 14.95 8.80
CA PHE A 11 0.69 16.03 7.89
C PHE A 11 1.82 17.04 7.73
N ALA A 12 2.38 17.55 8.82
CA ALA A 12 3.44 18.56 8.79
C ALA A 12 4.71 18.07 8.08
N GLN A 13 5.05 16.79 8.22
CA GLN A 13 6.29 16.23 7.66
C GLN A 13 6.14 15.70 6.23
N PHE A 14 5.01 15.08 5.88
CA PHE A 14 4.85 14.38 4.61
C PHE A 14 3.84 15.01 3.66
N VAL A 15 2.93 15.88 4.12
CA VAL A 15 1.89 16.49 3.29
C VAL A 15 2.16 17.96 3.06
N ALA A 16 2.31 18.74 4.15
CA ALA A 16 2.46 20.19 4.10
C ALA A 16 3.63 20.66 3.21
N PRO A 17 4.82 20.04 3.23
CA PRO A 17 5.95 20.48 2.41
C PRO A 17 5.72 20.33 0.91
N MET A 18 4.77 19.47 0.50
CA MET A 18 4.42 19.31 -0.91
C MET A 18 3.61 20.50 -1.44
N TYR A 19 2.94 21.27 -0.56
CA TYR A 19 1.94 22.29 -0.91
C TYR A 19 0.98 21.85 -2.02
N ASN A 20 0.62 20.57 -2.03
CA ASN A 20 -0.07 19.92 -3.14
C ASN A 20 -1.50 19.54 -2.74
N PHE A 21 -2.48 20.07 -3.48
CA PHE A 21 -3.89 19.79 -3.25
C PHE A 21 -4.22 18.29 -3.30
N ASN A 22 -3.63 17.54 -4.25
CA ASN A 22 -3.89 16.11 -4.40
C ASN A 22 -3.36 15.32 -3.20
N ALA A 23 -2.21 15.70 -2.64
CA ALA A 23 -1.63 15.04 -1.46
C ALA A 23 -2.52 15.24 -0.23
N ILE A 24 -3.00 16.48 -0.01
CA ILE A 24 -3.94 16.80 1.07
C ILE A 24 -5.24 16.00 0.90
N GLN A 25 -5.81 16.01 -0.30
CA GLN A 25 -7.03 15.26 -0.62
C GLN A 25 -6.85 13.75 -0.45
N SER A 26 -5.70 13.18 -0.82
CA SER A 26 -5.41 11.76 -0.62
C SER A 26 -5.39 11.40 0.86
N LEU A 27 -4.76 12.21 1.71
CA LEU A 27 -4.79 11.99 3.16
C LEU A 27 -6.21 12.07 3.71
N LEU A 28 -6.97 13.10 3.36
CA LEU A 28 -8.36 13.27 3.81
C LEU A 28 -9.23 12.08 3.39
N ARG A 29 -9.09 11.64 2.13
CA ARG A 29 -9.78 10.44 1.63
C ARG A 29 -9.41 9.20 2.43
N LEU A 30 -8.14 8.97 2.71
CA LEU A 30 -7.71 7.82 3.51
C LEU A 30 -8.36 7.81 4.89
N LEU A 31 -8.38 8.95 5.59
CA LEU A 31 -9.00 9.08 6.91
C LEU A 31 -10.52 8.86 6.85
N MET A 32 -11.20 9.42 5.86
CA MET A 32 -12.65 9.23 5.67
C MET A 32 -13.03 7.79 5.30
N LEU A 33 -12.24 7.16 4.43
CA LEU A 33 -12.47 5.79 3.97
C LEU A 33 -12.17 4.78 5.06
N SER A 34 -11.26 5.09 5.98
CA SER A 34 -10.91 4.20 7.08
C SER A 34 -12.11 3.83 7.96
N HIS A 35 -13.11 4.69 8.11
CA HIS A 35 -14.34 4.32 8.82
C HIS A 35 -15.31 3.52 7.94
N LYS A 36 -15.33 3.80 6.63
CA LYS A 36 -16.29 3.19 5.69
C LYS A 36 -15.89 1.78 5.26
N ALA A 37 -14.60 1.54 5.07
CA ALA A 37 -14.10 0.26 4.59
C ALA A 37 -14.14 -0.81 5.68
N HIS A 38 -13.61 -0.51 6.87
CA HIS A 38 -13.67 -1.42 8.02
C HIS A 38 -13.50 -0.61 9.30
N SER A 39 -14.32 -0.88 10.32
CA SER A 39 -14.32 -0.18 11.62
C SER A 39 -12.94 0.05 12.27
N SER A 40 -11.97 -0.83 12.03
CA SER A 40 -10.63 -0.81 12.63
C SER A 40 -9.52 -0.45 11.64
N MET A 41 -9.84 -0.12 10.38
CA MET A 41 -8.85 0.28 9.38
C MET A 41 -8.09 1.56 9.79
N LEU A 42 -8.76 2.49 10.48
CA LEU A 42 -8.11 3.71 10.98
C LEU A 42 -6.93 3.37 11.92
N LYS A 43 -7.08 2.35 12.78
CA LYS A 43 -6.00 1.88 13.66
C LYS A 43 -4.80 1.40 12.84
N SER A 44 -5.03 0.61 11.79
CA SER A 44 -3.98 0.17 10.86
C SER A 44 -3.31 1.33 10.11
N VAL A 45 -4.08 2.32 9.65
CA VAL A 45 -3.55 3.53 9.02
C VAL A 45 -2.68 4.33 9.98
N LEU A 46 -3.14 4.53 11.22
CA LEU A 46 -2.39 5.25 12.25
C LEU A 46 -1.10 4.53 12.63
N CYS A 47 -1.12 3.19 12.74
CA CYS A 47 0.09 2.41 12.96
C CYS A 47 1.11 2.62 11.84
N LEU A 48 0.67 2.60 10.58
CA LEU A 48 1.53 2.84 9.42
C LEU A 48 2.09 4.27 9.41
N MET A 49 1.28 5.29 9.72
CA MET A 49 1.74 6.69 9.82
C MET A 49 2.78 6.87 10.92
N LYS A 50 2.53 6.33 12.12
CA LYS A 50 3.48 6.35 13.24
C LYS A 50 4.78 5.64 12.89
N HIS A 51 4.68 4.54 12.16
CA HIS A 51 5.86 3.83 11.68
C HIS A 51 6.67 4.68 10.70
N GLN A 52 6.02 5.34 9.75
CA GLN A 52 6.69 6.21 8.78
C GLN A 52 7.30 7.46 9.42
N LEU A 53 6.71 7.98 10.50
CA LEU A 53 7.26 9.06 11.33
C LEU A 53 8.51 8.62 12.11
N ASN A 54 8.65 7.33 12.41
CA ASN A 54 9.79 6.84 13.17
C ASN A 54 11.05 6.76 12.29
N PRO A 55 12.13 7.49 12.62
CA PRO A 55 13.37 7.44 11.84
C PRO A 55 14.08 6.07 11.90
N HIS A 56 13.79 5.25 12.91
CA HIS A 56 14.42 3.95 13.11
C HIS A 56 13.44 2.81 12.82
N PRO A 57 13.80 1.86 11.93
CA PRO A 57 12.96 0.70 11.66
C PRO A 57 12.90 -0.21 12.89
N GLU A 58 11.81 -0.97 13.01
CA GLU A 58 11.71 -2.00 14.05
C GLU A 58 12.78 -3.07 13.85
N GLN A 59 13.22 -3.71 14.94
CA GLN A 59 14.18 -4.82 14.85
C GLN A 59 13.70 -5.91 13.91
N GLY A 60 14.59 -6.36 13.02
CA GLY A 60 14.31 -7.40 12.02
C GLY A 60 13.54 -6.93 10.78
N MET A 61 13.27 -5.62 10.62
CA MET A 61 12.72 -5.11 9.37
C MET A 61 13.80 -4.93 8.31
N MET A 62 13.57 -5.54 7.15
CA MET A 62 14.43 -5.39 5.97
C MET A 62 13.98 -4.23 5.08
N TRP A 63 12.70 -3.87 5.16
CA TRP A 63 12.08 -2.83 4.37
C TRP A 63 11.33 -1.83 5.25
N ARG A 64 11.40 -0.55 4.90
CA ARG A 64 10.64 0.53 5.50
C ARG A 64 9.41 0.84 4.65
N PRO A 65 8.19 0.61 5.16
CA PRO A 65 6.96 0.95 4.46
C PRO A 65 6.67 2.46 4.54
N SER A 66 6.15 3.02 3.45
CA SER A 66 5.67 4.39 3.38
C SER A 66 4.47 4.51 2.46
N LEU A 67 3.43 5.20 2.91
CA LEU A 67 2.27 5.52 2.08
C LEU A 67 2.62 6.58 1.06
N CYS A 68 2.33 6.31 -0.20
CA CYS A 68 2.36 7.33 -1.23
C CYS A 68 1.07 8.18 -1.14
N LEU A 69 1.23 9.50 -1.08
CA LEU A 69 0.10 10.46 -1.12
C LEU A 69 -0.26 10.87 -2.56
N LEU A 70 0.70 10.70 -3.46
CA LEU A 70 0.59 10.96 -4.89
C LEU A 70 0.94 9.70 -5.66
N THR A 71 0.26 9.46 -6.77
CA THR A 71 0.55 8.31 -7.64
C THR A 71 2.00 8.41 -8.12
N PRO A 72 2.84 7.40 -7.91
CA PRO A 72 4.24 7.44 -8.30
C PRO A 72 4.39 7.45 -9.83
N PRO A 73 5.54 7.93 -10.36
CA PRO A 73 5.90 7.76 -11.76
C PRO A 73 5.91 6.28 -12.18
N LEU A 74 5.42 5.97 -13.38
CA LEU A 74 5.27 4.59 -13.88
C LEU A 74 6.59 3.82 -13.91
N ASN A 75 7.72 4.49 -14.18
CA ASN A 75 9.06 3.89 -14.19
C ASN A 75 9.56 3.46 -12.80
N MET A 76 8.93 3.92 -11.72
CA MET A 76 9.23 3.50 -10.35
C MET A 76 8.35 2.35 -9.87
N MET A 77 7.43 1.87 -10.71
CA MET A 77 6.50 0.80 -10.39
C MET A 77 6.96 -0.51 -11.04
N ILE A 78 6.97 -1.62 -10.29
CA ILE A 78 7.40 -2.93 -10.80
C ILE A 78 6.36 -3.48 -11.81
N PRO A 79 6.71 -3.73 -13.09
CA PRO A 79 5.76 -4.30 -14.05
C PRO A 79 5.23 -5.69 -13.61
N PRO A 80 4.07 -6.17 -14.10
CA PRO A 80 3.33 -5.76 -15.28
C PRO A 80 2.21 -4.79 -14.92
N PHE A 81 2.54 -3.50 -14.78
CA PHE A 81 1.55 -2.46 -14.92
C PHE A 81 1.34 -2.22 -16.41
N VAL A 82 0.52 -3.05 -17.04
CA VAL A 82 -0.10 -2.66 -18.30
C VAL A 82 -1.28 -1.77 -17.90
N PRO A 83 -1.26 -0.45 -18.15
CA PRO A 83 -2.44 0.36 -17.97
C PRO A 83 -3.46 -0.11 -19.01
N ALA A 84 -4.45 -0.91 -18.59
CA ALA A 84 -5.67 -1.05 -19.36
C ALA A 84 -6.42 0.30 -19.26
N LEU A 85 -6.38 1.01 -20.38
CA LEU A 85 -6.79 2.37 -20.68
C LEU A 85 -8.29 2.67 -20.49
N ASN A 86 -8.91 2.28 -19.37
CA ASN A 86 -10.35 2.50 -19.16
C ASN A 86 -10.68 3.45 -17.99
N SER A 87 -9.72 3.80 -17.13
CA SER A 87 -9.86 4.92 -16.18
C SER A 87 -8.57 5.75 -16.10
N GLN A 88 -8.38 6.64 -17.07
CA GLN A 88 -7.17 7.48 -17.20
C GLN A 88 -6.86 8.36 -15.97
N LEU A 89 -7.83 8.59 -15.08
CA LEU A 89 -7.68 9.51 -13.94
C LEU A 89 -6.90 8.96 -12.74
N VAL A 90 -6.87 7.63 -12.54
CA VAL A 90 -6.32 7.01 -11.31
C VAL A 90 -4.81 6.71 -11.41
N LEU A 91 -4.25 6.71 -12.63
CA LEU A 91 -2.86 6.28 -12.87
C LEU A 91 -1.95 7.39 -13.42
N GLN A 92 -2.43 8.64 -13.50
CA GLN A 92 -1.56 9.76 -13.85
C GLN A 92 -0.57 10.02 -12.71
N PRO A 93 0.74 10.04 -12.96
CA PRO A 93 1.72 10.44 -11.95
C PRO A 93 1.35 11.79 -11.34
N GLY A 94 1.45 11.91 -10.02
CA GLY A 94 1.05 13.13 -9.30
C GLY A 94 -0.46 13.31 -9.07
N SER A 95 -1.30 12.35 -9.51
CA SER A 95 -2.71 12.28 -9.12
C SER A 95 -2.89 11.71 -7.71
N HIS A 96 -4.14 11.56 -7.27
CA HIS A 96 -4.44 10.99 -5.95
C HIS A 96 -4.00 9.52 -5.87
N ALA A 97 -3.12 9.19 -4.92
CA ALA A 97 -2.75 7.80 -4.64
C ALA A 97 -3.80 7.06 -3.81
N ILE A 98 -4.83 7.70 -3.27
CA ILE A 98 -5.87 7.02 -2.50
C ILE A 98 -7.20 7.11 -3.24
N VAL A 99 -7.70 5.96 -3.67
CA VAL A 99 -8.94 5.81 -4.45
C VAL A 99 -9.80 4.72 -3.84
N ALA A 100 -11.12 4.85 -3.94
CA ALA A 100 -12.04 3.81 -3.49
C ALA A 100 -13.12 3.51 -4.53
N SER A 101 -13.63 2.27 -4.51
CA SER A 101 -14.88 1.94 -5.20
C SER A 101 -16.04 2.67 -4.54
N GLN A 102 -17.16 2.86 -5.24
CA GLN A 102 -18.43 3.15 -4.56
C GLN A 102 -19.07 1.82 -4.16
N PRO A 103 -19.55 1.64 -2.90
CA PRO A 103 -19.84 2.68 -1.89
C PRO A 103 -18.69 3.08 -0.94
N GLY A 104 -17.47 2.58 -1.11
CA GLY A 104 -16.28 2.98 -0.33
C GLY A 104 -15.65 1.85 0.47
N ASN A 105 -16.09 0.61 0.26
CA ASN A 105 -15.63 -0.60 0.94
C ASN A 105 -14.26 -1.11 0.44
N LYS A 106 -13.88 -0.78 -0.80
CA LYS A 106 -12.58 -1.18 -1.36
C LYS A 106 -11.70 0.04 -1.57
N VAL A 107 -10.48 -0.02 -1.06
CA VAL A 107 -9.51 1.08 -1.10
C VAL A 107 -8.27 0.64 -1.87
N LEU A 108 -7.89 1.41 -2.88
CA LEU A 108 -6.63 1.29 -3.60
C LEU A 108 -5.67 2.36 -3.07
N PHE A 109 -4.46 1.93 -2.72
CA PHE A 109 -3.39 2.81 -2.28
C PHE A 109 -2.03 2.31 -2.74
N TRP A 110 -1.00 3.17 -2.75
CA TRP A 110 0.35 2.80 -3.13
C TRP A 110 1.25 2.75 -1.91
N LEU A 111 1.96 1.63 -1.77
CA LEU A 111 2.92 1.38 -0.71
C LEU A 111 4.32 1.36 -1.30
N LYS A 112 5.16 2.31 -0.89
CA LYS A 112 6.60 2.27 -1.15
C LYS A 112 7.28 1.48 -0.05
N LEU A 113 8.16 0.56 -0.43
CA LEU A 113 9.08 -0.13 0.46
C LEU A 113 10.50 0.29 0.10
N THR A 114 11.23 0.83 1.07
CA THR A 114 12.65 1.21 0.93
C THR A 114 13.50 0.24 1.73
N ASN A 115 14.50 -0.39 1.11
CA ASN A 115 15.36 -1.34 1.82
C ASN A 115 16.17 -0.61 2.91
N VAL A 116 16.22 -1.19 4.11
CA VAL A 116 16.89 -0.58 5.27
C VAL A 116 18.42 -0.56 5.08
N SER A 117 18.99 -1.61 4.49
CA SER A 117 20.43 -1.75 4.26
C SER A 117 20.91 -1.02 3.01
N ASN A 118 20.01 -0.79 2.04
CA ASN A 118 20.32 -0.07 0.81
C ASN A 118 19.14 0.85 0.39
N PRO A 119 19.10 2.12 0.84
CA PRO A 119 17.99 3.04 0.56
C PRO A 119 17.72 3.34 -0.92
N GLU A 120 18.68 3.10 -1.81
CA GLU A 120 18.50 3.21 -3.26
C GLU A 120 17.62 2.09 -3.82
N ASN A 121 17.56 0.95 -3.12
CA ASN A 121 16.68 -0.16 -3.49
C ASN A 121 15.26 0.10 -2.96
N GLN A 122 14.39 0.55 -3.88
CA GLN A 122 13.00 0.91 -3.58
C GLN A 122 12.06 0.18 -4.52
N VAL A 123 10.93 -0.26 -3.96
CA VAL A 123 9.87 -0.91 -4.72
C VAL A 123 8.53 -0.31 -4.33
N ILE A 124 7.62 -0.18 -5.29
CA ILE A 124 6.30 0.41 -5.05
C ILE A 124 5.21 -0.52 -5.57
N PHE A 125 4.28 -0.87 -4.69
CA PHE A 125 3.14 -1.74 -4.98
C PHE A 125 1.82 -0.97 -4.85
N PRO A 126 0.92 -1.05 -5.83
CA PRO A 126 -0.47 -0.69 -5.63
C PRO A 126 -1.15 -1.82 -4.86
N LEU A 127 -1.67 -1.52 -3.69
CA LEU A 127 -2.38 -2.46 -2.84
C LEU A 127 -3.86 -2.13 -2.84
N ARG A 128 -4.69 -3.17 -3.03
CA ARG A 128 -6.13 -3.10 -2.84
C ARG A 128 -6.47 -3.74 -1.51
N TYR A 129 -7.09 -2.98 -0.64
CA TYR A 129 -7.77 -3.48 0.55
C TYR A 129 -9.26 -3.61 0.28
N ASP A 130 -9.85 -4.76 0.63
CA ASP A 130 -11.28 -5.03 0.56
C ASP A 130 -11.82 -5.15 1.99
N GLY A 131 -12.63 -4.19 2.40
CA GLY A 131 -13.16 -4.11 3.75
C GLY A 131 -14.15 -5.22 4.10
N ASP A 132 -14.86 -5.77 3.11
CA ASP A 132 -15.87 -6.82 3.34
C ASP A 132 -15.21 -8.17 3.63
N SER A 133 -14.16 -8.50 2.89
CA SER A 133 -13.39 -9.75 3.08
C SER A 133 -12.17 -9.57 3.99
N ASN A 134 -11.87 -8.34 4.41
CA ASN A 134 -10.65 -7.97 5.10
C ASN A 134 -9.38 -8.46 4.36
N GLU A 135 -9.41 -8.48 3.02
CA GLU A 135 -8.31 -8.96 2.19
C GLU A 135 -7.46 -7.78 1.71
N ILE A 136 -6.14 -7.93 1.79
CA ILE A 136 -5.18 -7.04 1.14
C ILE A 136 -4.37 -7.82 0.11
N GLN A 137 -4.23 -7.24 -1.08
CA GLN A 137 -3.44 -7.84 -2.16
C GLN A 137 -2.91 -6.79 -3.12
N VAL A 138 -1.91 -7.15 -3.90
CA VAL A 138 -1.43 -6.34 -5.03
C VAL A 138 -2.55 -6.18 -6.05
N PHE A 139 -2.83 -4.95 -6.45
CA PHE A 139 -3.82 -4.65 -7.47
C PHE A 139 -3.28 -5.00 -8.86
N ILE A 140 -4.05 -5.78 -9.60
CA ILE A 140 -3.75 -6.20 -10.97
C ILE A 140 -4.86 -5.66 -11.88
N ALA A 141 -4.52 -4.70 -12.74
CA ALA A 141 -5.49 -4.03 -13.62
C ALA A 141 -6.06 -4.94 -14.72
N ASN A 142 -5.27 -5.90 -15.21
CA ASN A 142 -5.70 -6.86 -16.22
C ASN A 142 -5.36 -8.31 -15.79
N PRO A 143 -6.27 -8.97 -15.07
CA PRO A 143 -6.07 -10.34 -14.59
C PRO A 143 -5.85 -11.35 -15.72
N GLY A 144 -6.44 -11.13 -16.91
CA GLY A 144 -6.31 -12.02 -18.05
C GLY A 144 -4.90 -12.03 -18.64
N LEU A 145 -4.29 -10.85 -18.81
CA LEU A 145 -2.88 -10.73 -19.22
C LEU A 145 -1.95 -11.28 -18.14
N PHE A 146 -2.27 -11.04 -16.87
CA PHE A 146 -1.50 -11.57 -15.76
C PHE A 146 -1.51 -13.11 -15.72
N ALA A 147 -2.65 -13.74 -15.98
CA ALA A 147 -2.77 -15.20 -16.07
C ALA A 147 -1.94 -15.80 -17.22
N GLN A 148 -1.83 -15.10 -18.36
CA GLN A 148 -0.97 -15.53 -19.47
C GLN A 148 0.53 -15.47 -19.12
N GLN A 149 0.95 -14.48 -18.34
CA GLN A 149 2.35 -14.36 -17.89
C GLN A 149 2.74 -15.40 -16.83
N GLN A 150 1.77 -16.08 -16.20
CA GLN A 150 2.06 -17.23 -15.34
C GLN A 150 2.74 -18.37 -16.10
N GLN A 151 2.41 -18.51 -17.40
CA GLN A 151 2.93 -19.59 -18.23
C GLN A 151 4.39 -19.35 -18.67
N THR A 152 4.92 -18.13 -18.52
CA THR A 152 6.25 -17.76 -19.02
C THR A 152 7.34 -17.62 -17.95
N ASN A 153 7.09 -18.06 -16.70
CA ASN A 153 8.05 -17.96 -15.58
C ASN A 153 8.70 -16.57 -15.43
N ASN A 154 7.92 -15.51 -15.64
CA ASN A 154 8.41 -14.15 -15.52
C ASN A 154 8.73 -13.82 -14.05
N LEU A 155 9.95 -13.33 -13.76
CA LEU A 155 10.39 -12.93 -12.41
C LEU A 155 9.41 -11.97 -11.71
N GLN A 156 8.72 -11.13 -12.49
CA GLN A 156 7.69 -10.22 -11.99
C GLN A 156 6.46 -10.94 -11.45
N PHE A 157 6.04 -12.01 -12.12
CA PHE A 157 4.94 -12.84 -11.66
C PHE A 157 5.31 -13.53 -10.33
N VAL A 158 6.52 -14.07 -10.24
CA VAL A 158 7.05 -14.68 -9.02
C VAL A 158 7.04 -13.70 -7.86
N LEU A 159 7.50 -12.46 -8.09
CA LEU A 159 7.49 -11.41 -7.08
C LEU A 159 6.07 -11.04 -6.61
N ILE A 160 5.13 -10.80 -7.53
CA ILE A 160 3.75 -10.45 -7.17
C ILE A 160 3.08 -11.61 -6.41
N ASN A 161 3.33 -12.85 -6.81
CA ASN A 161 2.80 -14.01 -6.11
C ASN A 161 3.40 -14.13 -4.70
N ASN A 162 4.71 -13.91 -4.54
CA ASN A 162 5.37 -13.89 -3.23
C ASN A 162 4.76 -12.80 -2.33
N VAL A 163 4.64 -11.57 -2.83
CA VAL A 163 4.03 -10.45 -2.09
C VAL A 163 2.59 -10.79 -1.67
N ASN A 164 1.76 -11.32 -2.57
CA ASN A 164 0.40 -11.72 -2.24
C ASN A 164 0.35 -12.85 -1.21
N ASN A 165 1.25 -13.83 -1.30
CA ASN A 165 1.34 -14.90 -0.32
C ASN A 165 1.67 -14.36 1.07
N ILE A 166 2.56 -13.37 1.18
CA ILE A 166 2.87 -12.71 2.46
C ILE A 166 1.66 -11.92 2.97
N LEU A 167 1.08 -11.07 2.12
CA LEU A 167 -0.07 -10.23 2.47
C LEU A 167 -1.27 -11.04 2.98
N LYS A 168 -1.50 -12.23 2.41
CA LYS A 168 -2.64 -13.10 2.76
C LYS A 168 -2.47 -13.84 4.09
N ARG A 169 -1.26 -14.00 4.63
CA ARG A 169 -1.01 -14.79 5.86
C ARG A 169 -1.80 -14.28 7.06
N GLN A 170 -2.01 -12.96 7.12
CA GLN A 170 -2.64 -12.31 8.26
C GLN A 170 -4.17 -12.28 8.19
N ILE A 171 -4.78 -12.59 7.03
CA ILE A 171 -6.22 -12.41 6.82
C ILE A 171 -7.02 -13.28 7.80
N THR A 172 -6.77 -14.59 7.85
CA THR A 172 -7.55 -15.52 8.67
C THR A 172 -7.48 -15.17 10.17
N ALA A 173 -6.28 -14.84 10.67
CA ALA A 173 -6.10 -14.49 12.08
C ALA A 173 -6.87 -13.23 12.47
N TYR A 174 -6.82 -12.20 11.62
CA TYR A 174 -7.43 -10.90 11.88
C TYR A 174 -8.93 -10.88 11.57
N GLN A 175 -9.39 -11.70 10.63
CA GLN A 175 -10.81 -11.93 10.37
C GLN A 175 -11.50 -12.61 11.56
N ALA A 176 -10.84 -13.57 12.23
CA ALA A 176 -11.38 -14.27 13.40
C ALA A 176 -11.66 -13.33 14.59
N VAL A 177 -10.90 -12.24 14.72
CA VAL A 177 -11.06 -11.23 15.77
C VAL A 177 -11.72 -9.93 15.29
N ASN A 178 -12.22 -9.90 14.05
CA ASN A 178 -12.83 -8.73 13.41
C ASN A 178 -11.96 -7.46 13.48
N GLU A 179 -10.65 -7.62 13.31
CA GLU A 179 -9.69 -6.52 13.21
C GLU A 179 -9.16 -6.38 11.77
N CYS A 180 -8.81 -5.16 11.36
CA CYS A 180 -8.29 -4.88 10.03
C CYS A 180 -6.88 -5.47 9.86
N CYS A 181 -6.68 -6.33 8.86
CA CYS A 181 -5.41 -7.02 8.65
C CYS A 181 -4.33 -6.15 7.97
N MET A 182 -4.65 -4.92 7.56
CA MET A 182 -3.81 -4.10 6.69
C MET A 182 -2.40 -3.85 7.27
N TRP A 183 -2.29 -3.26 8.47
CA TRP A 183 -0.97 -3.01 9.07
C TRP A 183 -0.21 -4.30 9.41
N PRO A 184 -0.83 -5.32 10.03
CA PRO A 184 -0.17 -6.61 10.25
C PRO A 184 0.41 -7.22 8.96
N ALA A 185 -0.34 -7.21 7.87
CA ALA A 185 0.11 -7.71 6.58
C ALA A 185 1.27 -6.89 5.99
N ILE A 186 1.19 -5.55 6.06
CA ILE A 186 2.27 -4.65 5.61
C ILE A 186 3.53 -4.84 6.45
N ARG A 187 3.38 -5.02 7.77
CA ARG A 187 4.48 -5.26 8.70
C ARG A 187 5.15 -6.61 8.41
N ASP A 188 4.37 -7.64 8.14
CA ASP A 188 4.88 -8.96 7.75
C ASP A 188 5.61 -8.90 6.41
N LEU A 189 5.05 -8.19 5.43
CA LEU A 189 5.71 -7.91 4.15
C LEU A 189 7.05 -7.19 4.34
N SER A 190 7.10 -6.21 5.25
CA SER A 190 8.32 -5.44 5.53
C SER A 190 9.47 -6.26 6.11
N LYS A 191 9.15 -7.40 6.73
CA LYS A 191 10.13 -8.35 7.30
C LYS A 191 10.53 -9.45 6.32
N ASN A 192 9.59 -9.90 5.49
CA ASN A 192 9.76 -11.14 4.71
C ASN A 192 9.82 -10.93 3.20
N LEU A 193 9.77 -9.68 2.71
CA LEU A 193 9.90 -9.43 1.27
C LEU A 193 11.33 -9.76 0.81
N GLU A 194 11.40 -10.73 -0.09
CA GLU A 194 12.60 -11.09 -0.84
C GLU A 194 12.38 -10.73 -2.31
N LEU A 195 13.31 -9.97 -2.88
CA LEU A 195 13.33 -9.70 -4.31
C LEU A 195 14.04 -10.85 -5.03
N PRO A 196 13.56 -11.28 -6.20
CA PRO A 196 14.26 -12.28 -7.00
C PRO A 196 15.69 -11.82 -7.30
N SER A 197 16.67 -12.68 -7.06
CA SER A 197 18.05 -12.47 -7.49
C SER A 197 18.08 -12.51 -9.03
N ASN A 198 18.73 -11.52 -9.65
CA ASN A 198 19.04 -11.56 -11.09
C ASN A 198 19.93 -12.75 -11.45
#